data_AF-A0A2T6DBJ0-F1
#
_entry.id   AF-A0A2T6DBJ0-F1
#
_cell.length_a   1.000
_cell.length_b   1.000
_cell.length_c   1.000
_cell.angle_alpha   90.00
_cell.angle_beta   90.00
_cell.angle_gamma   90.00
#
_symmetry.space_group_name_H-M   'P 1'
#
loop_
_entity.id
_entity.type
_entity.pdbx_description
1 polymer ?
#
loop_
_entity_poly.entity_id
_entity_poly.type
_entity_poly.pdbx_seq_one_letter_code
_entity_poly.pdbx_strand_id
1 'polypeptide(L)'
;MGELKYNTNPDFAGLDVMKAKQAETCAAFQRWAAAGQWKEFHSHHYDWWMFPIPRPSQHGTRYTVYSGDIARLKQDAGYMASYRLGHELLARAWGWCLVSAEFIPPDITGPGQRWSDWPIRLSKAAHSAREFGEKEILRSHCIHAAHLIGRGEYFWFNDFDVAKWFRENAPEDVRIPAPA
;
A
#
# COMPACT_ATOMS: atom_id res chain seq x y z
N MET A 1 13.93 -12.94 -18.60
CA MET A 1 14.24 -11.85 -17.66
C MET A 1 14.14 -10.54 -18.42
N GLY A 2 13.16 -9.69 -18.09
CA GLY A 2 13.03 -8.38 -18.73
C GLY A 2 14.16 -7.45 -18.32
N GLU A 3 14.41 -6.42 -19.13
CA GLU A 3 15.41 -5.39 -18.87
C GLU A 3 15.10 -4.63 -17.56
N LEU A 4 16.13 -4.41 -16.74
CA LEU A 4 16.00 -3.59 -15.52
C LEU A 4 15.94 -2.12 -15.92
N LYS A 5 14.82 -1.46 -15.62
CA LYS A 5 14.63 -0.03 -15.84
C LYS A 5 14.89 0.72 -14.54
N TYR A 6 15.50 1.90 -14.65
CA TYR A 6 15.81 2.79 -13.53
C TYR A 6 15.19 4.16 -13.76
N ASN A 7 14.89 4.87 -12.67
CA ASN A 7 14.42 6.24 -12.77
C ASN A 7 15.63 7.17 -12.97
N THR A 8 15.81 7.63 -14.22
CA THR A 8 16.88 8.53 -14.63
C THR A 8 16.44 10.00 -14.70
N ASN A 9 15.22 10.31 -14.25
CA ASN A 9 14.72 11.68 -14.28
C ASN A 9 15.50 12.55 -13.27
N PRO A 10 15.93 13.77 -13.63
CA PRO A 10 16.63 14.68 -12.71
C PRO A 10 15.88 15.00 -11.43
N ASP A 11 14.54 14.96 -11.45
CA ASP A 11 13.68 15.23 -10.29
C ASP A 11 13.52 14.01 -9.36
N PHE A 12 14.09 12.86 -9.73
CA PHE A 12 14.06 11.67 -8.89
C PHE A 12 14.74 11.96 -7.56
N ALA A 13 14.04 11.70 -6.45
CA ALA A 13 14.57 11.96 -5.11
C ALA A 13 15.83 11.13 -4.80
N GLY A 14 16.05 10.02 -5.52
CA GLY A 14 17.08 9.05 -5.24
C GLY A 14 16.66 8.05 -4.16
N LEU A 15 17.23 6.85 -4.22
CA LEU A 15 16.85 5.75 -3.33
C LEU A 15 17.16 6.03 -1.87
N ASP A 16 18.25 6.73 -1.55
CA ASP A 16 18.63 7.03 -0.17
C ASP A 16 17.63 7.97 0.50
N VAL A 17 17.14 8.98 -0.22
CA VAL A 17 16.08 9.87 0.27
C VAL A 17 14.78 9.11 0.47
N MET A 18 14.43 8.21 -0.46
CA MET A 18 13.23 7.38 -0.32
C MET A 18 13.31 6.46 0.89
N LYS A 19 14.45 5.80 1.10
CA LYS A 19 14.71 4.94 2.28
C LYS A 19 14.58 5.74 3.57
N ALA A 20 15.18 6.93 3.65
CA ALA A 20 15.09 7.79 4.83
C ALA A 20 13.64 8.21 5.14
N LYS A 21 12.89 8.69 4.13
CA LYS A 21 11.48 9.08 4.31
C LYS A 21 10.59 7.90 4.69
N GLN A 22 10.84 6.73 4.11
CA GLN A 22 10.11 5.49 4.42
C GLN A 22 10.38 5.06 5.86
N ALA A 23 11.63 5.08 6.31
CA ALA A 23 11.98 4.75 7.68
C ALA A 23 11.35 5.73 8.69
N GLU A 24 11.40 7.04 8.42
CA GLU A 24 10.77 8.08 9.25
C GLU A 24 9.24 7.86 9.35
N THR A 25 8.60 7.57 8.22
CA THR A 25 7.16 7.34 8.17
C THR A 25 6.78 6.02 8.86
N CYS A 26 7.58 4.96 8.70
CA CYS A 26 7.38 3.70 9.41
C CYS A 26 7.52 3.88 10.93
N ALA A 27 8.47 4.70 11.38
CA ALA A 27 8.57 5.08 12.79
C ALA A 27 7.34 5.88 13.26
N ALA A 28 6.78 6.76 12.42
CA ALA A 28 5.53 7.45 12.73
C ALA A 28 4.35 6.48 12.84
N PHE A 29 4.22 5.52 11.92
CA PHE A 29 3.18 4.48 11.96
C PHE A 29 3.22 3.69 13.27
N GLN A 30 4.42 3.29 13.71
CA GLN A 30 4.60 2.59 14.98
C GLN A 30 4.14 3.43 16.16
N ARG A 31 4.53 4.72 16.21
CA ARG A 31 4.07 5.65 17.26
C ARG A 31 2.55 5.80 17.26
N TRP A 32 1.94 5.99 16.10
CA TRP A 32 0.49 6.15 15.97
C TRP A 32 -0.25 4.88 16.41
N ALA A 33 0.19 3.71 15.96
CA ALA A 33 -0.42 2.44 16.34
C ALA A 33 -0.28 2.17 17.85
N ALA A 34 0.89 2.44 18.43
CA ALA A 34 1.12 2.29 19.87
C ALA A 34 0.26 3.24 20.71
N ALA A 35 -0.02 4.44 20.20
CA ALA A 35 -0.86 5.44 20.85
C ALA A 35 -2.36 5.32 20.50
N GLY A 36 -2.77 4.33 19.70
CA GLY A 36 -4.15 4.19 19.22
C GLY A 36 -4.63 5.33 18.32
N GLN A 37 -3.70 6.08 17.72
CA GLN A 37 -3.96 7.26 16.87
C GLN A 37 -4.24 6.85 15.42
N TRP A 38 -5.22 5.97 15.20
CA TRP A 38 -5.49 5.38 13.89
C TRP A 38 -5.89 6.41 12.82
N LYS A 39 -6.51 7.53 13.23
CA LYS A 39 -6.86 8.65 12.34
C LYS A 39 -5.65 9.26 11.61
N GLU A 40 -4.45 9.15 12.18
CA GLU A 40 -3.24 9.72 11.59
C GLU A 40 -2.86 9.01 10.29
N PHE A 41 -3.11 7.71 10.18
CA PHE A 41 -2.93 6.94 8.95
C PHE A 41 -3.80 7.48 7.81
N HIS A 42 -5.01 7.94 8.13
CA HIS A 42 -5.99 8.36 7.13
C HIS A 42 -5.75 9.79 6.64
N SER A 43 -5.07 10.62 7.45
CA SER A 43 -4.95 12.06 7.24
C SER A 43 -3.62 12.49 6.61
N HIS A 44 -2.62 11.61 6.55
CA HIS A 44 -1.28 11.93 6.03
C HIS A 44 -1.06 11.44 4.60
N HIS A 45 -0.21 12.16 3.86
CA HIS A 45 0.22 11.78 2.51
C HIS A 45 1.59 11.11 2.56
N TYR A 46 1.63 9.79 2.46
CA TYR A 46 2.87 9.01 2.46
C TYR A 46 2.96 7.96 1.36
N ASP A 47 1.87 7.74 0.62
CA ASP A 47 1.71 6.56 -0.25
C ASP A 47 2.89 6.38 -1.21
N TRP A 48 3.43 7.49 -1.73
CA TRP A 48 4.42 7.46 -2.81
C TRP A 48 5.81 6.99 -2.40
N TRP A 49 6.22 7.19 -1.13
CA TRP A 49 7.51 6.67 -0.64
C TRP A 49 7.35 5.45 0.27
N MET A 50 6.18 5.27 0.91
CA MET A 50 5.88 4.05 1.65
C MET A 50 5.54 2.88 0.73
N PHE A 51 4.80 3.13 -0.34
CA PHE A 51 4.30 2.14 -1.29
C PHE A 51 4.60 2.58 -2.74
N PRO A 52 5.88 2.72 -3.11
CA PRO A 52 6.25 3.25 -4.41
C PRO A 52 5.84 2.28 -5.54
N ILE A 53 5.48 2.85 -6.68
CA ILE A 53 4.98 2.15 -7.88
C ILE A 53 5.61 2.74 -9.16
N PRO A 54 5.61 2.02 -10.30
CA PRO A 54 6.16 2.49 -11.58
C PRO A 54 5.21 3.46 -12.29
N ARG A 55 4.58 4.38 -11.55
CA ARG A 55 3.71 5.43 -12.08
C ARG A 55 4.06 6.78 -11.47
N PRO A 56 3.96 7.87 -12.25
CA PRO A 56 4.13 9.22 -11.73
C PRO A 56 2.99 9.58 -10.77
N SER A 57 3.27 10.57 -9.94
CA SER A 57 2.38 11.12 -8.92
C SER A 57 2.08 12.59 -9.18
N GLN A 58 1.32 13.23 -8.29
CA GLN A 58 1.25 14.70 -8.21
C GLN A 58 2.62 15.35 -7.95
N HIS A 59 3.60 14.60 -7.43
CA HIS A 59 5.00 15.02 -7.30
C HIS A 59 5.83 14.66 -8.54
N GLY A 60 5.18 14.41 -9.68
CA GLY A 60 5.82 13.92 -10.90
C GLY A 60 6.47 12.56 -10.69
N THR A 61 7.65 12.39 -11.25
CA THR A 61 8.48 11.16 -11.20
C THR A 61 9.34 11.06 -9.93
N ARG A 62 9.24 12.03 -9.01
CA ARG A 62 10.12 12.16 -7.83
C ARG A 62 10.24 10.88 -6.98
N TYR A 63 9.15 10.12 -6.88
CA TYR A 63 9.07 8.88 -6.09
C TYR A 63 8.71 7.66 -6.95
N THR A 64 8.73 7.80 -8.26
CA THR A 64 8.49 6.68 -9.17
C THR A 64 9.68 5.75 -9.13
N VAL A 65 9.43 4.45 -9.00
CA VAL A 65 10.46 3.41 -9.01
C VAL A 65 10.15 2.44 -10.13
N TYR A 66 11.18 2.01 -10.86
CA TYR A 66 11.06 0.97 -11.87
C TYR A 66 11.74 -0.34 -11.40
N SER A 67 11.73 -1.36 -12.26
CA SER A 67 12.19 -2.72 -11.89
C SER A 67 13.61 -2.77 -11.33
N GLY A 68 14.53 -1.96 -11.85
CA GLY A 68 15.91 -1.83 -11.36
C GLY A 68 16.01 -1.11 -10.02
N ASP A 69 15.21 -0.06 -9.80
CA ASP A 69 15.13 0.66 -8.53
C ASP A 69 14.59 -0.26 -7.42
N ILE A 70 13.51 -0.98 -7.72
CA ILE A 70 12.90 -1.97 -6.82
C ILE A 70 13.91 -3.08 -6.50
N ALA A 71 14.64 -3.58 -7.49
CA ALA A 71 15.67 -4.60 -7.27
C ALA A 71 16.74 -4.12 -6.28
N ARG A 72 17.16 -2.85 -6.34
CA ARG A 72 18.10 -2.25 -5.37
C ARG A 72 17.48 -2.06 -3.99
N LEU A 73 16.23 -1.61 -3.90
CA LEU A 73 15.52 -1.48 -2.62
C LEU A 73 15.37 -2.84 -1.92
N LYS A 74 15.09 -3.91 -2.68
CA LYS A 74 14.96 -5.27 -2.16
C LYS A 74 16.25 -5.87 -1.59
N GLN A 75 17.41 -5.36 -2.00
CA GLN A 75 18.70 -5.78 -1.44
C GLN A 75 18.96 -5.19 -0.05
N ASP A 76 18.18 -4.17 0.35
CA ASP A 76 18.29 -3.54 1.65
C ASP A 76 17.29 -4.20 2.64
N ALA A 77 17.82 -5.03 3.53
CA ALA A 77 17.01 -5.77 4.50
C ALA A 77 16.26 -4.84 5.47
N GLY A 78 16.84 -3.70 5.85
CA GLY A 78 16.21 -2.73 6.75
C GLY A 78 15.04 -2.01 6.08
N TYR A 79 15.21 -1.64 4.82
CA TYR A 79 14.12 -1.09 4.00
C TYR A 79 12.98 -2.10 3.87
N MET A 80 13.29 -3.36 3.53
CA MET A 80 12.26 -4.40 3.35
C MET A 80 11.53 -4.76 4.64
N ALA A 81 12.22 -4.77 5.79
CA ALA A 81 11.58 -4.94 7.09
C ALA A 81 10.57 -3.81 7.38
N SER A 82 11.01 -2.56 7.16
CA SER A 82 10.16 -1.37 7.35
C SER A 82 9.00 -1.32 6.35
N TYR A 83 9.20 -1.80 5.12
CA TYR A 83 8.19 -1.88 4.07
C TYR A 83 7.05 -2.83 4.47
N ARG A 84 7.40 -4.06 4.90
CA ARG A 84 6.41 -5.06 5.33
C ARG A 84 5.66 -4.60 6.57
N LEU A 85 6.36 -4.03 7.54
CA LEU A 85 5.74 -3.44 8.72
C LEU A 85 4.79 -2.28 8.36
N GLY A 86 5.17 -1.46 7.38
CA GLY A 86 4.31 -0.38 6.86
C GLY A 86 2.98 -0.90 6.30
N HIS A 87 3.02 -2.00 5.55
CA HIS A 87 1.80 -2.67 5.06
C HIS A 87 0.95 -3.22 6.21
N GLU A 88 1.56 -3.87 7.19
CA GLU A 88 0.86 -4.42 8.34
C GLU A 88 0.15 -3.33 9.15
N LEU A 89 0.85 -2.25 9.48
CA LEU A 89 0.30 -1.15 10.26
C LEU A 89 -0.80 -0.39 9.52
N LEU A 90 -0.64 -0.18 8.20
CA LEU A 90 -1.69 0.42 7.38
C LEU A 90 -2.94 -0.47 7.30
N ALA A 91 -2.78 -1.78 7.09
CA ALA A 91 -3.89 -2.73 7.11
C ALA A 91 -4.61 -2.69 8.47
N ARG A 92 -3.84 -2.73 9.56
CA ARG A 92 -4.39 -2.62 10.92
C ARG A 92 -5.15 -1.33 11.13
N ALA A 93 -4.70 -0.21 10.58
CA ALA A 93 -5.42 1.07 10.66
C ALA A 93 -6.79 1.04 9.98
N TRP A 94 -6.99 0.17 8.99
CA TRP A 94 -8.30 -0.09 8.39
C TRP A 94 -9.14 -1.14 9.13
N GLY A 95 -8.66 -1.66 10.26
CA GLY A 95 -9.29 -2.77 10.95
C GLY A 95 -9.10 -4.10 10.21
N TRP A 96 -8.03 -4.24 9.42
CA TRP A 96 -7.70 -5.47 8.69
C TRP A 96 -6.45 -6.13 9.25
N CYS A 97 -6.49 -7.44 9.46
CA CYS A 97 -5.32 -8.23 9.80
C CYS A 97 -4.67 -8.74 8.51
N LEU A 98 -3.49 -8.23 8.20
CA LEU A 98 -2.79 -8.58 6.95
C LEU A 98 -2.44 -10.08 6.90
N VAL A 99 -2.09 -10.69 8.04
CA VAL A 99 -1.64 -12.09 8.13
C VAL A 99 -2.80 -13.07 7.98
N SER A 100 -3.89 -12.89 8.74
CA SER A 100 -5.06 -13.77 8.62
C SER A 100 -5.94 -13.46 7.41
N ALA A 101 -5.74 -12.30 6.77
CA ALA A 101 -6.60 -11.78 5.71
C ALA A 101 -8.07 -11.73 6.16
N GLU A 102 -8.30 -11.14 7.34
CA GLU A 102 -9.61 -10.99 7.96
C GLU A 102 -9.77 -9.60 8.60
N PHE A 103 -11.02 -9.17 8.79
CA PHE A 103 -11.29 -8.00 9.62
C PHE A 103 -10.96 -8.31 11.09
N ILE A 104 -10.30 -7.35 11.72
CA ILE A 104 -10.08 -7.33 13.15
C ILE A 104 -11.44 -7.13 13.84
N PRO A 105 -11.80 -7.98 14.82
CA PRO A 105 -13.08 -7.87 15.53
C PRO A 105 -13.36 -6.48 16.10
N PRO A 106 -14.61 -5.97 16.00
CA PRO A 106 -14.94 -4.61 16.46
C PRO A 106 -14.62 -4.34 17.94
N ASP A 107 -14.75 -5.34 18.80
CA ASP A 107 -14.48 -5.28 20.25
C ASP A 107 -13.00 -5.09 20.60
N ILE A 108 -12.09 -5.36 19.65
CA ILE A 108 -10.65 -5.14 19.82
C ILE A 108 -10.10 -3.99 18.96
N THR A 109 -10.94 -3.38 18.11
CA THR A 109 -10.55 -2.20 17.32
C THR A 109 -10.66 -0.91 18.12
N GLY A 110 -9.66 -0.03 17.97
CA GLY A 110 -9.67 1.30 18.58
C GLY A 110 -10.46 2.34 17.76
N PRO A 111 -10.75 3.53 18.33
CA PRO A 111 -11.36 4.62 17.60
C PRO A 111 -10.60 4.98 16.32
N GLY A 112 -11.31 5.02 15.18
CA GLY A 112 -10.73 5.32 13.88
C GLY A 112 -9.99 4.15 13.20
N GLN A 113 -9.93 2.98 13.84
CA GLN A 113 -9.32 1.77 13.28
C GLN A 113 -10.32 1.01 12.39
N ARG A 114 -10.67 1.62 11.26
CA ARG A 114 -11.68 1.11 10.32
C ARG A 114 -11.41 1.61 8.92
N TRP A 115 -12.09 1.01 7.94
CA TRP A 115 -12.12 1.52 6.58
C TRP A 115 -12.47 3.03 6.57
N SER A 116 -11.79 3.77 5.72
CA SER A 116 -11.77 5.25 5.73
C SER A 116 -11.96 5.84 4.34
N ASP A 117 -12.58 5.10 3.42
CA ASP A 117 -12.93 5.57 2.06
C ASP A 117 -11.77 6.06 1.21
N TRP A 118 -10.60 5.41 1.34
CA TRP A 118 -9.40 5.69 0.54
C TRP A 118 -9.03 4.50 -0.38
N PRO A 119 -9.88 4.14 -1.37
CA PRO A 119 -9.63 2.98 -2.26
C PRO A 119 -8.32 3.12 -3.03
N ILE A 120 -7.96 4.35 -3.41
CA ILE A 120 -6.69 4.62 -4.11
C ILE A 120 -5.46 4.25 -3.27
N ARG A 121 -5.51 4.42 -1.94
CA ARG A 121 -4.39 4.06 -1.05
C ARG A 121 -4.27 2.55 -0.94
N LEU A 122 -5.39 1.83 -0.79
CA LEU A 122 -5.40 0.36 -0.81
C LEU A 122 -4.86 -0.17 -2.14
N SER A 123 -5.26 0.41 -3.27
CA SER A 123 -4.76 0.03 -4.60
C SER A 123 -3.26 0.30 -4.76
N LYS A 124 -2.75 1.45 -4.28
CA LYS A 124 -1.30 1.72 -4.31
C LYS A 124 -0.52 0.74 -3.44
N ALA A 125 -1.01 0.41 -2.25
CA ALA A 125 -0.38 -0.58 -1.39
C ALA A 125 -0.34 -1.96 -2.07
N ALA A 126 -1.46 -2.43 -2.62
CA ALA A 126 -1.51 -3.68 -3.35
C ALA A 126 -0.62 -3.66 -4.61
N HIS A 127 -0.62 -2.58 -5.38
CA HIS A 127 0.22 -2.44 -6.56
C HIS A 127 1.70 -2.46 -6.18
N SER A 128 2.10 -1.72 -5.15
CA SER A 128 3.47 -1.78 -4.65
C SER A 128 3.86 -3.20 -4.25
N ALA A 129 3.02 -3.92 -3.49
CA ALA A 129 3.31 -5.29 -3.08
C ALA A 129 3.50 -6.23 -4.28
N ARG A 130 2.71 -6.06 -5.35
CA ARG A 130 2.88 -6.77 -6.62
C ARG A 130 4.24 -6.50 -7.25
N GLU A 131 4.63 -5.23 -7.37
CA GLU A 131 5.89 -4.84 -8.01
C GLU A 131 7.13 -5.29 -7.20
N PHE A 132 7.01 -5.32 -5.87
CA PHE A 132 8.05 -5.86 -4.98
C PHE A 132 8.07 -7.39 -4.93
N GLY A 133 7.02 -8.06 -5.43
CA GLY A 133 6.88 -9.51 -5.42
C GLY A 133 6.48 -10.08 -4.04
N GLU A 134 5.90 -9.28 -3.16
CA GLU A 134 5.38 -9.69 -1.85
C GLU A 134 3.98 -10.32 -2.02
N LYS A 135 3.96 -11.57 -2.50
CA LYS A 135 2.73 -12.26 -2.93
C LYS A 135 1.65 -12.35 -1.85
N GLU A 136 2.03 -12.67 -0.61
CA GLU A 136 1.06 -12.80 0.49
C GLU A 136 0.46 -11.44 0.90
N ILE A 137 1.28 -10.38 0.89
CA ILE A 137 0.82 -9.01 1.15
C ILE A 137 -0.16 -8.58 0.05
N LEU A 138 0.18 -8.81 -1.22
CA LEU A 138 -0.70 -8.54 -2.35
C LEU A 138 -2.03 -9.29 -2.18
N ARG A 139 -1.96 -10.60 -1.94
CA ARG A 139 -3.14 -11.47 -1.78
C ARG A 139 -4.06 -10.95 -0.70
N SER A 140 -3.53 -10.61 0.48
CA SER A 140 -4.31 -10.08 1.60
C SER A 140 -5.00 -8.75 1.28
N HIS A 141 -4.30 -7.81 0.62
CA HIS A 141 -4.93 -6.55 0.17
C HIS A 141 -6.01 -6.78 -0.89
N CYS A 142 -5.83 -7.75 -1.80
CA CYS A 142 -6.86 -8.11 -2.78
C CYS A 142 -8.10 -8.71 -2.12
N ILE A 143 -7.94 -9.55 -1.09
CA ILE A 143 -9.05 -10.10 -0.29
C ILE A 143 -9.76 -8.96 0.45
N HIS A 144 -9.01 -8.04 1.07
CA HIS A 144 -9.58 -6.87 1.72
C HIS A 144 -10.42 -6.04 0.75
N ALA A 145 -9.90 -5.73 -0.44
CA ALA A 145 -10.63 -5.02 -1.48
C ALA A 145 -11.89 -5.80 -1.91
N ALA A 146 -11.81 -7.12 -2.08
CA ALA A 146 -12.96 -7.95 -2.44
C ALA A 146 -14.08 -7.86 -1.39
N HIS A 147 -13.74 -7.90 -0.11
CA HIS A 147 -14.73 -7.73 0.96
C HIS A 147 -15.37 -6.34 0.96
N LEU A 148 -14.59 -5.28 0.79
CA LEU A 148 -15.11 -3.91 0.76
C LEU A 148 -16.06 -3.71 -0.44
N ILE A 149 -15.63 -4.10 -1.64
CA ILE A 149 -16.47 -4.01 -2.85
C ILE A 149 -17.73 -4.86 -2.69
N GLY A 150 -17.61 -6.08 -2.16
CA GLY A 150 -18.76 -6.97 -1.92
C GLY A 150 -19.77 -6.43 -0.89
N ARG A 151 -19.37 -5.50 -0.04
CA ARG A 151 -20.25 -4.77 0.90
C ARG A 151 -20.85 -3.50 0.31
N GLY A 152 -20.53 -3.17 -0.94
CA GLY A 152 -21.00 -1.96 -1.61
C GLY A 152 -20.17 -0.71 -1.31
N GLU A 153 -18.96 -0.86 -0.77
CA GLU A 153 -18.07 0.28 -0.54
C GLU A 153 -17.66 0.96 -1.85
N TYR A 154 -17.56 2.29 -1.82
CA TYR A 154 -17.28 3.09 -3.01
C TYR A 154 -15.81 2.98 -3.44
N PHE A 155 -15.57 2.51 -4.67
CA PHE A 155 -14.24 2.25 -5.22
C PHE A 155 -13.88 3.13 -6.42
N TRP A 156 -14.24 4.42 -6.37
CA TRP A 156 -13.79 5.41 -7.35
C TRP A 156 -12.88 6.45 -6.72
N PHE A 157 -11.99 7.01 -7.54
CA PHE A 157 -11.13 8.12 -7.15
C PHE A 157 -10.85 8.98 -8.39
N ASN A 158 -11.19 10.28 -8.35
CA ASN A 158 -11.03 11.22 -9.48
C ASN A 158 -11.55 10.62 -10.81
N ASP A 159 -12.78 10.11 -10.82
CA ASP A 159 -13.43 9.46 -11.97
C ASP A 159 -12.79 8.15 -12.47
N PHE A 160 -11.79 7.63 -11.75
CA PHE A 160 -11.20 6.33 -12.02
C PHE A 160 -11.83 5.24 -11.16
N ASP A 161 -12.32 4.18 -11.80
CA ASP A 161 -12.68 2.93 -11.15
C ASP A 161 -11.41 2.23 -10.64
N VAL A 162 -11.18 2.30 -9.34
CA VAL A 162 -10.02 1.70 -8.67
C VAL A 162 -10.18 0.19 -8.57
N ALA A 163 -11.42 -0.33 -8.48
CA ALA A 163 -11.69 -1.76 -8.44
C ALA A 163 -11.28 -2.47 -9.73
N LYS A 164 -11.24 -1.77 -10.87
CA LYS A 164 -10.70 -2.30 -12.13
C LYS A 164 -9.29 -2.85 -11.98
N TRP A 165 -8.40 -2.12 -11.30
CA TRP A 165 -7.02 -2.59 -11.09
C TRP A 165 -6.97 -3.91 -10.34
N PHE A 166 -7.79 -4.07 -9.30
CA PHE A 166 -7.87 -5.32 -8.54
C PHE A 166 -8.37 -6.48 -9.40
N ARG A 167 -9.43 -6.27 -10.20
CA ARG A 167 -9.96 -7.31 -11.11
C ARG A 167 -8.92 -7.82 -12.11
N GLU A 168 -8.01 -6.95 -12.53
CA GLU A 168 -6.98 -7.27 -13.53
C GLU A 168 -5.68 -7.84 -12.93
N ASN A 169 -5.44 -7.66 -11.62
CA ASN A 169 -4.13 -7.92 -11.00
C ASN A 169 -4.18 -8.77 -9.73
N ALA A 170 -5.36 -9.16 -9.26
CA ALA A 170 -5.49 -10.06 -8.11
C ALA A 170 -4.88 -11.45 -8.43
N PRO A 171 -4.34 -12.15 -7.42
CA PRO A 171 -4.01 -13.56 -7.54
C PRO A 171 -5.21 -14.38 -8.03
N GLU A 172 -4.96 -15.46 -8.77
CA GLU A 172 -6.00 -16.28 -9.41
C GLU A 172 -7.02 -16.86 -8.43
N ASP A 173 -6.62 -17.07 -7.18
CA ASP A 173 -7.46 -17.60 -6.12
C ASP A 173 -8.30 -16.52 -5.39
N VAL A 174 -8.14 -15.25 -5.75
CA VAL A 174 -8.89 -14.12 -5.17
C VAL A 174 -9.85 -13.55 -6.20
N ARG A 175 -11.15 -13.79 -6.01
CA ARG A 175 -12.20 -13.24 -6.86
C ARG A 175 -12.61 -11.84 -6.40
N ILE A 176 -12.41 -10.85 -7.28
CA ILE A 176 -12.89 -9.49 -7.05
C ILE A 176 -14.32 -9.36 -7.61
N PRO A 177 -15.33 -9.00 -6.79
CA PRO A 177 -16.70 -8.83 -7.27
C PRO A 177 -16.82 -7.63 -8.21
N ALA A 178 -17.89 -7.62 -9.02
CA ALA A 178 -18.31 -6.42 -9.70
C ALA A 178 -18.75 -5.38 -8.65
N PRO A 179 -18.54 -4.08 -8.89
CA PRO A 179 -19.11 -3.04 -8.04
C PRO A 179 -20.64 -3.17 -8.04
N ALA A 180 -21.24 -2.95 -6.88
CA ALA A 180 -22.70 -2.98 -6.68
C ALA A 180 -23.40 -1.83 -7.43
#